data_AF-A0A382U800-F1
#
_entry.id   AF-A0A382U800-F1
#
_cell.length_a   1.000
_cell.length_b   1.000
_cell.length_c   1.000
_cell.angle_alpha   90.00
_cell.angle_beta   90.00
_cell.angle_gamma   90.00
#
_symmetry.space_group_name_H-M   'P 1'
#
loop_
_entity.id
_entity.type
_entity.pdbx_description
1 polymer ?
#
loop_
_entity_poly.entity_id
_entity_poly.type
_entity_poly.pdbx_seq_one_letter_code
_entity_poly.pdbx_strand_id
1 'polypeptide(L)'
;VPSYTVAGIVIAAVGCAGSQGSDKAGGGARSSVLEQGLVAHWCFDSEAGVDCSKGGFDGYVVGSIQATDGIVGKAASFDGSSWIEVPSPFFLDGLCEVSLSVFMR
;
A
#
# COMPACT_ATOMS: atom_id res chain seq x y z
N VAL A 1 27.99 5.31 6.65
CA VAL A 1 26.64 5.77 7.10
C VAL A 1 25.65 4.70 6.70
N PRO A 2 24.94 4.04 7.63
CA PRO A 2 24.03 2.97 7.23
C PRO A 2 22.78 3.62 6.64
N SER A 3 22.68 3.59 5.32
CA SER A 3 21.52 4.01 4.56
C SER A 3 20.70 2.75 4.28
N TYR A 4 19.51 2.64 4.84
CA TYR A 4 18.58 1.54 4.54
C TYR A 4 17.35 2.09 3.82
N THR A 5 16.78 1.31 2.91
CA THR A 5 16.18 1.87 1.70
C THR A 5 14.72 1.44 1.47
N VAL A 6 13.93 2.46 1.11
CA VAL A 6 12.92 2.49 0.04
C VAL A 6 11.88 1.39 0.00
N ALA A 7 10.74 1.63 0.66
CA ALA A 7 9.54 0.78 0.59
C ALA A 7 8.47 1.41 -0.33
N GLY A 8 7.96 0.67 -1.31
CA GLY A 8 6.69 0.93 -2.02
C GLY A 8 5.63 -0.04 -1.52
N ILE A 9 4.57 0.37 -0.81
CA ILE A 9 3.66 -0.56 -0.10
C ILE A 9 2.27 -0.61 -0.75
N VAL A 10 1.79 -1.81 -1.04
CA VAL A 10 0.42 -2.12 -1.50
C VAL A 10 -0.23 -3.08 -0.50
N ILE A 11 -1.37 -2.69 0.08
CA ILE A 11 -2.17 -3.51 0.99
C ILE A 11 -3.49 -3.90 0.29
N ALA A 12 -3.71 -5.19 0.12
CA ALA A 12 -4.99 -5.75 -0.32
C ALA A 12 -5.63 -6.52 0.84
N ALA A 13 -6.91 -6.32 1.10
CA ALA A 13 -7.66 -7.08 2.10
C ALA A 13 -9.03 -7.48 1.57
N VAL A 14 -9.50 -8.65 1.99
CA VAL A 14 -10.83 -9.16 1.63
C VAL A 14 -11.69 -9.20 2.89
N GLY A 15 -12.79 -8.45 2.90
CA GLY A 15 -13.76 -8.46 4.00
C GLY A 15 -14.52 -9.78 4.08
N CYS A 16 -14.93 -10.18 5.29
CA CYS A 16 -15.70 -11.40 5.50
C CYS A 16 -17.17 -11.23 5.03
N ALA A 17 -17.39 -11.15 3.72
CA ALA A 17 -18.71 -11.24 3.12
C ALA A 17 -18.62 -12.02 1.81
N GLY A 18 -19.04 -13.28 1.86
CA GLY A 18 -19.58 -14.07 0.76
C GLY A 18 -18.79 -14.09 -0.56
N SER A 19 -18.21 -15.25 -0.85
CA SER A 19 -17.85 -15.71 -2.19
C SER A 19 -18.58 -15.02 -3.35
N GLN A 20 -17.86 -14.38 -4.25
CA GLN A 20 -18.26 -14.34 -5.66
C GLN A 20 -17.05 -14.71 -6.51
N GLY A 21 -16.95 -16.01 -6.78
CA GLY A 21 -16.23 -16.47 -7.95
C GLY A 21 -16.89 -15.90 -9.20
N SER A 22 -16.07 -15.57 -10.19
CA SER A 22 -16.46 -15.53 -11.59
C SER A 22 -15.19 -15.72 -12.40
N ASP A 23 -14.86 -16.98 -12.67
CA ASP A 23 -14.04 -17.33 -13.81
C ASP A 23 -14.63 -16.68 -15.05
N LYS A 24 -13.94 -15.69 -15.62
CA LYS A 24 -13.55 -15.66 -17.03
C LYS A 24 -12.31 -14.79 -17.17
N ALA A 25 -11.17 -15.45 -17.33
CA ALA A 25 -9.93 -14.84 -17.78
C ALA A 25 -10.11 -14.26 -19.20
N GLY A 26 -10.49 -12.99 -19.28
CA GLY A 26 -10.08 -12.09 -20.35
C GLY A 26 -8.97 -11.19 -19.79
N GLY A 27 -7.93 -10.89 -20.56
CA GLY A 27 -6.66 -10.27 -20.12
C GLY A 27 -6.71 -8.92 -19.38
N GLY A 28 -7.87 -8.45 -18.90
CA GLY A 28 -8.06 -7.35 -17.95
C GLY A 28 -8.55 -7.76 -16.55
N ALA A 29 -8.83 -9.04 -16.29
CA ALA A 29 -9.45 -9.52 -15.05
C ALA A 29 -8.53 -9.48 -13.80
N ARG A 30 -7.20 -9.40 -13.97
CA ARG A 30 -6.26 -9.29 -12.85
C ARG A 30 -6.28 -7.90 -12.22
N SER A 31 -6.41 -6.83 -13.04
CA SER A 31 -6.52 -5.46 -12.55
C SER A 31 -7.83 -5.28 -11.80
N SER A 32 -8.95 -5.80 -12.32
CA SER A 32 -10.25 -5.64 -11.67
C SER A 32 -10.34 -6.35 -10.32
N VAL A 33 -9.79 -7.56 -10.18
CA VAL A 33 -9.80 -8.28 -8.90
C VAL A 33 -8.86 -7.63 -7.89
N LEU A 34 -7.68 -7.18 -8.32
CA LEU A 34 -6.76 -6.44 -7.44
C LEU A 34 -7.36 -5.09 -7.04
N GLU A 35 -7.99 -4.36 -7.95
CA GLU A 35 -8.69 -3.11 -7.64
C GLU A 35 -9.89 -3.30 -6.71
N GLN A 36 -10.60 -4.44 -6.80
CA GLN A 36 -11.72 -4.78 -5.91
C GLN A 36 -11.26 -5.13 -4.48
N GLY A 37 -10.07 -5.71 -4.33
CA GLY A 37 -9.49 -6.07 -3.03
C GLY A 37 -8.43 -5.08 -2.51
N LEU A 38 -8.06 -4.07 -3.29
CA LEU A 38 -7.07 -3.08 -2.90
C LEU A 38 -7.66 -2.14 -1.86
N VAL A 39 -7.04 -2.11 -0.68
CA VAL A 39 -7.48 -1.26 0.42
C VAL A 39 -6.66 0.03 0.48
N ALA A 40 -5.34 -0.06 0.32
CA ALA A 40 -4.45 1.09 0.37
C ALA A 40 -3.21 0.89 -0.52
N HIS A 41 -2.66 1.97 -1.06
CA HIS A 41 -1.46 1.97 -1.89
C HIS A 41 -0.67 3.27 -1.74
N TRP A 42 0.54 3.21 -1.18
CA TRP A 42 1.43 4.38 -1.08
C TRP A 42 2.43 4.37 -2.23
N CYS A 43 2.23 5.30 -3.18
CA CYS A 43 3.02 5.40 -4.41
C CYS A 43 4.21 6.37 -4.35
N PHE A 44 4.21 7.30 -3.39
CA PHE A 44 5.30 8.27 -3.14
C PHE A 44 5.65 9.25 -4.27
N ASP A 45 4.90 9.27 -5.38
CA ASP A 45 5.14 10.16 -6.52
C ASP A 45 4.81 11.64 -6.25
N SER A 46 3.89 11.91 -5.31
CA SER A 46 3.49 13.26 -4.90
C SER A 46 4.12 13.65 -3.56
N GLU A 47 3.66 13.04 -2.47
CA GLU A 47 4.08 13.30 -1.10
C GLU A 47 4.19 11.98 -0.33
N ALA A 48 5.03 11.94 0.70
CA ALA A 48 5.12 10.79 1.59
C ALA A 48 3.83 10.66 2.41
N GLY A 49 3.32 9.43 2.54
CA GLY A 49 2.12 9.13 3.34
C GLY A 49 0.80 9.22 2.59
N VAL A 50 0.74 9.79 1.38
CA VAL A 50 -0.50 9.84 0.60
C VAL A 50 -0.88 8.45 0.09
N ASP A 51 -2.11 8.03 0.35
CA ASP A 51 -2.73 6.85 -0.22
C ASP A 51 -3.22 7.16 -1.65
N CYS A 52 -2.53 6.59 -2.62
CA CYS A 52 -2.82 6.70 -4.05
C CYS A 52 -3.91 5.73 -4.50
N SER A 53 -4.50 4.96 -3.60
CA SER A 53 -5.68 4.13 -3.88
C SER A 53 -6.98 4.95 -3.81
N LYS A 54 -8.13 4.27 -3.80
CA LYS A 54 -9.45 4.87 -3.54
C LYS A 54 -9.88 4.71 -2.07
N GLY A 55 -9.00 4.17 -1.21
CA GLY A 55 -9.27 3.85 0.18
C GLY A 55 -9.28 5.06 1.12
N GLY A 56 -8.43 6.06 0.85
CA GLY A 56 -8.33 7.26 1.67
C GLY A 56 -7.57 7.04 2.98
N PHE A 57 -6.63 6.10 2.99
CA PHE A 57 -5.79 5.78 4.15
C PHE A 57 -4.49 6.57 4.15
N ASP A 58 -4.59 7.90 4.06
CA ASP A 58 -3.42 8.76 4.18
C ASP A 58 -2.75 8.53 5.54
N GLY A 59 -1.45 8.22 5.48
CA GLY A 59 -0.61 7.98 6.63
C GLY A 59 -0.05 9.27 7.22
N TYR A 60 0.15 9.27 8.53
CA TYR A 60 0.81 10.37 9.23
C TYR A 60 2.34 10.19 9.18
N VAL A 61 3.03 11.13 8.54
CA VAL A 61 4.49 11.11 8.41
C VAL A 61 5.15 11.56 9.72
N VAL A 62 6.02 10.71 10.26
CA VAL A 62 6.84 11.02 11.45
C VAL A 62 8.31 11.03 11.06
N GLY A 63 9.01 12.09 11.45
CA GLY A 63 10.42 12.30 11.12
C GLY A 63 10.63 12.86 9.71
N SER A 64 11.82 12.64 9.14
CA SER A 64 12.19 13.11 7.80
C SER A 64 12.18 11.95 6.82
N ILE A 65 11.23 11.98 5.87
CA ILE A 65 11.16 11.02 4.77
C ILE A 65 11.53 11.76 3.48
N GLN A 66 12.44 11.16 2.70
CA GLN A 66 12.90 11.74 1.44
C GLN A 66 12.37 10.92 0.26
N ALA A 67 11.85 11.59 -0.77
CA ALA A 67 11.51 10.94 -2.02
C ALA A 67 12.79 10.63 -2.82
N THR A 68 12.89 9.42 -3.35
CA THR A 68 13.97 9.00 -4.25
C THR A 68 13.41 8.18 -5.41
N ASP A 69 14.24 7.86 -6.40
CA ASP A 69 13.82 7.02 -7.52
C ASP A 69 13.62 5.56 -7.05
N GLY A 70 12.41 5.05 -7.30
CA GLY A 70 12.00 3.69 -6.99
C GLY A 70 12.15 2.74 -8.18
N ILE A 71 11.70 1.49 -7.99
CA ILE A 71 11.60 0.50 -9.09
C ILE A 71 10.52 0.93 -10.09
N VAL A 72 9.43 1.52 -9.58
CA VAL A 72 8.36 2.16 -10.34
C VAL A 72 8.11 3.51 -9.69
N GLY A 73 8.21 4.60 -10.47
CA GLY A 73 7.99 5.95 -9.94
C GLY A 73 8.99 6.37 -8.86
N LYS A 74 8.51 7.16 -7.91
CA LYS A 74 9.23 7.53 -6.69
C LYS A 74 9.00 6.52 -5.57
N ALA A 75 9.83 6.61 -4.54
CA ALA A 75 9.67 5.80 -3.35
C ALA A 75 10.30 6.50 -2.11
N ALA A 76 9.90 6.08 -0.92
CA ALA A 76 10.24 6.75 0.34
C ALA A 76 11.53 6.23 0.99
N SER A 77 12.53 7.08 1.18
CA SER A 77 13.73 6.79 1.95
C SER A 77 13.53 7.17 3.42
N PHE A 78 13.74 6.18 4.29
CA PHE A 78 13.63 6.33 5.74
C PHE A 78 15.02 6.38 6.38
N ASP A 79 15.19 7.18 7.42
CA ASP A 79 16.49 7.37 8.10
C ASP A 79 16.71 6.39 9.28
N GLY A 80 15.77 5.48 9.51
CA GLY A 80 15.76 4.54 10.64
C GLY A 80 15.13 5.10 11.92
N SER A 81 14.78 6.38 11.96
CA SER A 81 14.00 7.06 13.00
C SER A 81 12.72 7.70 12.46
N SER A 82 12.50 7.64 11.15
CA SER A 82 11.29 8.09 10.45
C SER A 82 10.36 6.91 10.11
N TRP A 83 9.04 7.14 10.11
CA TRP A 83 8.04 6.16 9.67
C TRP A 83 6.77 6.84 9.17
N ILE A 84 5.90 6.07 8.52
CA ILE A 84 4.53 6.48 8.19
C ILE A 84 3.60 5.68 9.09
N GLU A 85 2.83 6.38 9.91
CA GLU A 85 1.81 5.79 10.75
C GLU A 85 0.50 5.70 9.97
N VAL A 86 0.10 4.47 9.64
CA VAL A 86 -1.13 4.23 8.89
C VAL A 86 -2.33 4.23 9.86
N PRO A 87 -3.43 4.94 9.55
CA PRO A 87 -4.63 4.89 10.37
C PRO A 87 -5.12 3.45 10.56
N SER A 88 -5.58 3.11 11.78
CA SER A 88 -6.16 1.80 12.11
C SER A 88 -7.70 1.91 12.22
N PRO A 89 -8.43 1.96 11.12
CA PRO A 89 -9.89 1.99 11.16
C PRO A 89 -10.45 0.62 11.60
N PHE A 90 -11.60 0.66 12.25
CA PHE A 90 -12.28 -0.51 12.85
C PHE A 90 -12.56 -1.68 11.89
N PHE A 91 -12.55 -1.47 10.57
CA PHE A 91 -12.77 -2.55 9.60
C PHE A 91 -11.49 -3.36 9.30
N LEU A 92 -10.29 -2.86 9.66
CA LEU A 92 -9.05 -3.65 9.61
C LEU A 92 -8.98 -4.69 10.74
N ASP A 93 -9.68 -4.45 11.85
CA ASP A 93 -9.67 -5.31 13.04
C ASP A 93 -10.42 -6.64 12.84
N GLY A 94 -11.21 -6.75 11.77
CA GLY A 94 -12.06 -7.91 11.47
C GLY A 94 -11.72 -8.62 10.16
N LEU A 95 -10.52 -8.39 9.61
CA LEU A 95 -10.12 -9.01 8.35
C LEU A 95 -9.84 -10.50 8.54
N CYS A 96 -10.47 -11.31 7.67
CA CYS A 96 -10.24 -12.76 7.63
C CYS A 96 -8.93 -13.11 6.89
N GLU A 97 -8.52 -12.28 5.93
CA GLU A 97 -7.29 -12.45 5.16
C GLU A 97 -6.77 -11.07 4.68
N VAL A 98 -5.45 -10.89 4.76
CA VAL A 98 -4.75 -9.70 4.28
C VAL A 98 -3.51 -10.11 3.50
N SER A 99 -3.25 -9.41 2.39
CA SER A 99 -2.03 -9.52 1.60
C SER A 99 -1.29 -8.19 1.60
N LEU A 100 0.00 -8.22 1.95
CA LEU A 100 0.92 -7.09 1.84
C LEU A 100 1.91 -7.38 0.73
N SER A 101 2.15 -6.41 -0.15
CA SER A 101 3.25 -6.46 -1.11
C SER A 101 4.07 -5.18 -1.04
N VAL A 102 5.40 -5.32 -1.11
CA VAL A 102 6.33 -4.21 -1.00
C VAL A 102 7.55 -4.38 -1.89
N PHE A 103 7.96 -3.30 -2.56
CA PHE A 103 9.31 -3.20 -3.12
C PHE A 103 10.24 -2.61 -2.06
N MET A 104 11.31 -3.31 -1.68
CA MET A 104 12.29 -2.87 -0.66
C MET A 104 13.74 -3.15 -1.08
N ARG A 105 14.71 -2.34 -0.63
CA ARG A 105 16.14 -2.57 -0.91
C ARG A 105 17.09 -2.25 0.25
#